data_AF-A0AAN8VPB4-F1
#
_entry.id   AF-A0AAN8VPB4-F1
#
_cell.length_a   1.000
_cell.length_b   1.000
_cell.length_c   1.000
_cell.angle_alpha   90.00
_cell.angle_beta   90.00
_cell.angle_gamma   90.00
#
_symmetry.space_group_name_H-M   'P 1'
#
loop_
_entity.id
_entity.type
_entity.pdbx_description
1 polymer ?
#
loop_
_entity_poly.entity_id
_entity_poly.type
_entity_poly.pdbx_seq_one_letter_code
_entity_poly.pdbx_strand_id
1 'polypeptide(L)'
;MEESKAPALQYSLNLINKIKGRGIKIFLISSRRETLRSATFDNLIKVGNHGWTGLTLMHDSHLYHRYTLEDDLTDVKNYKAEARKRLMDEGYQVWGITGDQWSSFEGLPSAKSTFKIPNSLYSIS
;
A
#
# COMPACT_ATOMS: atom_id res chain seq x y z
N MET A 1 5.90 15.47 19.19
CA MET A 1 5.48 14.62 18.05
C MET A 1 6.04 15.26 16.80
N GLU A 2 6.94 14.57 16.08
CA GLU A 2 7.33 15.03 14.75
C GLU A 2 6.07 15.16 13.88
N GLU A 3 5.87 16.33 13.27
CA GLU A 3 4.81 16.49 12.29
C GLU A 3 5.07 15.54 11.11
N SER A 4 4.11 14.68 10.81
CA SER A 4 4.09 13.99 9.52
C SER A 4 3.89 15.03 8.42
N LYS A 5 4.96 15.30 7.67
CA LYS A 5 4.96 16.20 6.51
C LYS A 5 5.01 15.39 5.22
N ALA A 6 3.95 14.63 4.94
CA ALA A 6 3.81 13.92 3.67
C ALA A 6 2.65 14.52 2.86
N PRO A 7 2.93 15.39 1.85
CA PRO A 7 1.89 15.99 1.03
C PRO A 7 1.19 14.94 0.17
N ALA A 8 -0.06 15.22 -0.20
CA ALA A 8 -0.78 14.35 -1.12
C ALA A 8 -0.21 14.47 -2.53
N LEU A 9 -0.10 13.32 -3.22
CA LEU A 9 -0.05 13.31 -4.68
C LEU A 9 -1.45 13.63 -5.21
N GLN A 10 -1.66 14.87 -5.66
CA GLN A 10 -2.99 15.38 -6.02
C GLN A 10 -3.72 14.51 -7.05
N TYR A 11 -3.00 14.01 -8.07
CA TYR A 11 -3.58 13.11 -9.06
C TYR A 11 -4.04 11.78 -8.47
N SER A 12 -3.28 11.20 -7.53
CA SER A 12 -3.66 9.97 -6.83
C SER A 12 -4.87 10.20 -5.92
N LEU A 13 -4.91 11.34 -5.21
CA LEU A 13 -6.05 11.71 -4.37
C LEU A 13 -7.33 11.87 -5.20
N ASN A 14 -7.25 12.55 -6.34
CA ASN A 14 -8.37 12.72 -7.27
C ASN A 14 -8.86 11.37 -7.82
N LEU A 15 -7.94 10.48 -8.19
CA LEU A 15 -8.27 9.13 -8.64
C LEU A 15 -9.01 8.33 -7.55
N ILE A 16 -8.46 8.30 -6.34
CA ILE A 16 -9.06 7.63 -5.16
C ILE A 16 -10.48 8.16 -4.93
N ASN A 17 -10.67 9.48 -4.93
CA ASN A 17 -11.98 10.09 -4.74
C ASN A 17 -12.96 9.71 -5.86
N LYS A 18 -12.51 9.69 -7.12
CA LYS A 18 -13.34 9.33 -8.27
C LYS A 18 -13.77 7.86 -8.27
N ILE A 19 -12.88 6.93 -7.94
CA ILE A 19 -13.21 5.49 -7.90
C ILE A 19 -14.05 5.15 -6.67
N LYS A 20 -13.78 5.79 -5.52
CA LYS A 20 -14.60 5.68 -4.31
C LYS A 20 -16.05 6.10 -4.58
N GLY A 21 -16.25 7.22 -5.28
CA GLY A 21 -17.58 7.71 -5.68
C GLY A 21 -18.35 6.77 -6.61
N ARG A 22 -17.70 5.75 -7.18
CA ARG A 22 -18.32 4.71 -8.02
C ARG A 22 -18.58 3.41 -7.27
N GLY A 23 -18.43 3.40 -5.94
CA GLY A 23 -18.66 2.23 -5.10
C GLY A 23 -17.51 1.23 -5.05
N ILE A 24 -16.35 1.54 -5.64
CA ILE A 24 -15.17 0.68 -5.57
C ILE A 24 -14.57 0.75 -4.17
N LYS A 25 -14.37 -0.41 -3.55
CA LYS A 25 -13.69 -0.56 -2.26
C LYS A 25 -12.19 -0.33 -2.44
N ILE A 26 -11.60 0.50 -1.59
CA ILE A 26 -10.19 0.88 -1.68
C ILE A 26 -9.45 0.34 -0.46
N PHE A 27 -8.39 -0.43 -0.70
CA PHE A 27 -7.52 -0.93 0.36
C PHE A 27 -6.13 -0.31 0.18
N LEU A 28 -5.59 0.25 1.26
CA LEU A 28 -4.23 0.78 1.30
C LEU A 28 -3.32 -0.29 1.91
N ILE A 29 -2.39 -0.81 1.11
CA ILE A 29 -1.40 -1.80 1.54
C ILE A 29 -0.04 -1.11 1.51
N SER A 30 0.58 -0.91 2.67
CA SER A 30 1.85 -0.19 2.80
C SER A 30 2.91 -1.01 3.52
N SER A 31 4.17 -0.87 3.10
CA SER A 31 5.33 -1.42 3.79
C SER A 31 5.81 -0.56 4.97
N ARG A 32 5.13 0.55 5.27
CA ARG A 32 5.34 1.27 6.53
C ARG A 32 5.11 0.31 7.70
N ARG A 33 5.83 0.55 8.79
CA ARG A 33 5.73 -0.25 10.01
C ARG A 33 4.45 0.05 10.75
N GLU A 34 3.94 -0.96 11.45
CA GLU A 34 2.76 -0.85 12.31
C GLU A 34 2.93 0.22 13.41
N THR A 35 4.16 0.42 13.89
CA THR A 35 4.53 1.51 14.81
C THR A 35 4.22 2.91 14.26
N LEU A 36 4.11 3.07 12.94
CA LEU A 36 3.75 4.31 12.26
C LEU A 36 2.26 4.44 11.95
N ARG A 37 1.40 3.57 12.50
CA ARG A 37 -0.04 3.56 12.19
C ARG A 37 -0.70 4.90 12.46
N SER A 38 -0.60 5.44 13.67
CA SER A 38 -1.25 6.69 14.05
C SER A 38 -0.78 7.85 13.17
N ALA A 39 0.54 8.01 13.03
CA ALA A 39 1.12 9.05 12.18
C ALA A 39 0.68 8.94 10.71
N THR A 40 0.59 7.72 10.17
CA THR A 40 0.14 7.47 8.80
C THR A 40 -1.35 7.80 8.64
N PHE A 41 -2.18 7.36 9.58
CA PHE A 41 -3.61 7.63 9.57
C PHE A 41 -3.89 9.13 9.66
N ASP A 42 -3.27 9.82 10.62
CA ASP A 42 -3.46 11.25 10.85
C ASP A 42 -3.04 12.06 9.61
N ASN A 43 -1.93 11.69 8.96
CA ASN A 43 -1.51 12.35 7.74
C ASN A 43 -2.50 12.12 6.58
N LEU A 44 -3.01 10.90 6.40
CA LEU A 44 -4.01 10.59 5.37
C LEU A 44 -5.27 11.45 5.54
N ILE A 45 -5.77 11.56 6.77
CA ILE A 45 -6.91 12.42 7.10
C ILE A 45 -6.59 13.89 6.84
N LYS A 46 -5.44 14.38 7.34
CA LYS A 46 -5.00 15.78 7.20
C LYS A 46 -4.92 16.21 5.74
N VAL A 47 -4.51 15.32 4.84
CA VAL A 47 -4.41 15.61 3.40
C VAL A 47 -5.69 15.32 2.61
N GLY A 48 -6.79 15.01 3.29
CA GLY A 48 -8.09 14.76 2.67
C GLY A 48 -8.25 13.38 2.01
N ASN A 49 -7.30 12.45 2.23
CA ASN A 49 -7.44 11.07 1.77
C ASN A 49 -8.23 10.27 2.79
N HIS A 50 -9.56 10.30 2.67
CA HIS A 50 -10.46 9.57 3.55
C HIS A 50 -11.49 8.65 2.84
N GLY A 51 -12.24 7.81 3.58
CA GLY A 51 -13.22 6.84 3.04
C GLY A 51 -12.67 5.58 2.33
N TRP A 52 -11.48 5.10 2.69
CA TRP A 52 -10.89 3.84 2.25
C TRP A 52 -11.42 2.70 3.15
N THR A 53 -11.54 1.51 2.59
CA THR A 53 -12.12 0.33 3.25
C THR A 53 -11.19 -0.28 4.30
N GLY A 54 -9.88 -0.23 4.05
CA GLY A 54 -8.89 -0.80 4.97
C GLY A 54 -7.49 -0.23 4.76
N LEU A 55 -6.72 -0.22 5.84
CA LEU A 55 -5.30 0.16 5.86
C LEU A 55 -4.49 -0.94 6.56
N THR A 56 -3.63 -1.61 5.81
CA THR A 56 -2.70 -2.63 6.32
C THR A 56 -1.28 -2.09 6.24
N LEU A 57 -0.59 -2.14 7.38
CA LEU A 57 0.83 -1.80 7.52
C LEU A 57 1.60 -3.06 7.93
N MET A 58 2.90 -3.08 7.64
CA MET A 58 3.73 -4.25 7.86
C MET A 58 4.09 -4.38 9.35
N HIS A 59 3.81 -5.55 9.92
CA HIS A 59 4.10 -5.82 11.33
C HIS A 59 5.61 -5.94 11.60
N ASP A 60 6.05 -5.64 12.81
CA ASP A 60 7.47 -5.69 13.18
C ASP A 60 7.99 -7.14 13.26
N SER A 61 7.11 -8.14 13.38
CA SER A 61 7.49 -9.55 13.31
C SER A 61 8.07 -9.98 11.95
N HIS A 62 7.83 -9.20 10.89
CA HIS A 62 8.51 -9.36 9.59
C HIS A 62 9.98 -8.87 9.64
N LEU A 63 10.53 -8.55 10.82
CA LEU A 63 11.94 -8.18 10.99
C LEU A 63 12.84 -9.35 11.38
N TYR A 64 12.29 -10.47 11.84
CA TYR A 64 13.08 -11.54 12.47
C TYR A 64 13.98 -12.33 11.50
N HIS A 65 13.80 -12.16 10.19
CA HIS A 65 14.56 -12.88 9.15
C HIS A 65 15.51 -11.96 8.36
N ARG A 66 15.72 -10.72 8.81
CA ARG A 66 16.49 -9.71 8.07
C ARG A 66 17.97 -9.75 8.44
N TYR A 67 18.77 -10.37 7.58
CA TYR A 67 20.23 -10.29 7.65
C TYR A 67 20.81 -9.45 6.51
N THR A 68 20.05 -9.27 5.42
CA THR A 68 20.47 -8.57 4.20
C THR A 68 19.37 -7.65 3.64
N LEU A 69 19.75 -6.75 2.73
CA LEU A 69 18.81 -5.94 1.97
C LEU A 69 17.90 -6.77 1.04
N GLU A 70 18.33 -7.96 0.65
CA GLU A 70 17.55 -8.88 -0.20
C GLU A 70 16.41 -9.55 0.58
N ASP A 71 16.65 -9.85 1.86
CA ASP A 71 15.61 -10.32 2.80
C ASP A 71 14.54 -9.25 2.98
N ASP A 72 14.97 -7.99 3.17
CA ASP A 72 14.10 -6.83 3.30
C ASP A 72 13.13 -6.69 2.10
N LEU A 73 13.62 -6.95 0.89
CA LEU A 73 12.87 -6.83 -0.35
C LEU A 73 11.88 -7.98 -0.52
N THR A 74 12.33 -9.20 -0.24
CA THR A 74 11.52 -10.42 -0.29
C THR A 74 10.34 -10.31 0.66
N ASP A 75 10.56 -9.78 1.88
CA ASP A 75 9.51 -9.54 2.86
C ASP A 75 8.45 -8.56 2.36
N VAL A 76 8.85 -7.45 1.73
CA VAL A 76 7.90 -6.45 1.21
C VAL A 76 7.03 -7.04 0.10
N LYS A 77 7.63 -7.81 -0.81
CA LYS A 77 6.92 -8.49 -1.90
C LYS A 77 5.92 -9.51 -1.36
N ASN A 78 6.39 -10.38 -0.47
CA ASN A 78 5.58 -11.43 0.16
C ASN A 78 4.43 -10.84 0.97
N TYR A 79 4.71 -9.84 1.81
CA TYR A 79 3.69 -9.15 2.60
C TYR A 79 2.58 -8.56 1.72
N LYS A 80 2.92 -7.89 0.61
CA LYS A 80 1.91 -7.33 -0.31
C LYS A 80 1.11 -8.42 -1.03
N ALA A 81 1.76 -9.51 -1.42
CA ALA A 81 1.09 -10.66 -2.03
C ALA A 81 0.12 -11.35 -1.06
N GLU A 82 0.54 -11.57 0.19
CA GLU A 82 -0.29 -12.12 1.26
C GLU A 82 -1.48 -11.22 1.59
N ALA A 83 -1.27 -9.90 1.67
CA ALA A 83 -2.35 -8.95 1.87
C ALA A 83 -3.39 -9.03 0.73
N ARG A 84 -2.96 -9.17 -0.53
CA ARG A 84 -3.88 -9.38 -1.66
C ARG A 84 -4.60 -10.71 -1.56
N LYS A 85 -3.90 -11.79 -1.23
CA LYS A 85 -4.48 -13.11 -1.03
C LYS A 85 -5.58 -13.07 0.03
N ARG A 86 -5.30 -12.45 1.18
CA ARG A 86 -6.27 -12.28 2.26
C ARG A 86 -7.53 -11.54 1.80
N LEU A 87 -7.39 -10.46 1.03
CA LEU A 87 -8.56 -9.76 0.48
C LEU A 87 -9.40 -10.68 -0.42
N MET A 88 -8.77 -11.54 -1.22
CA MET A 88 -9.49 -12.50 -2.05
C MET A 88 -10.15 -13.60 -1.23
N ASP A 89 -9.48 -14.09 -0.19
CA ASP A 89 -10.04 -15.07 0.75
C ASP A 89 -11.23 -14.50 1.55
N GLU A 90 -11.24 -13.18 1.80
CA GLU A 90 -12.37 -12.44 2.38
C GLU A 90 -13.51 -12.20 1.38
N GLY A 91 -13.38 -12.67 0.12
CA GLY A 91 -14.41 -12.60 -0.91
C GLY A 91 -14.33 -11.37 -1.82
N TYR A 92 -13.28 -10.53 -1.70
CA TYR A 92 -13.09 -9.41 -2.61
C TYR A 92 -12.49 -9.84 -3.95
N GLN A 93 -13.02 -9.29 -5.05
CA GLN A 93 -12.35 -9.37 -6.35
C GLN A 93 -11.42 -8.16 -6.54
N VAL A 94 -10.11 -8.40 -6.62
CA VAL A 94 -9.13 -7.33 -6.83
C VAL A 94 -9.06 -6.94 -8.32
N TRP A 95 -9.74 -5.85 -8.67
CA TRP A 95 -9.79 -5.35 -10.05
C TRP A 95 -8.50 -4.66 -10.51
N GLY A 96 -7.84 -3.94 -9.60
CA GLY A 96 -6.68 -3.14 -9.97
C GLY A 96 -5.72 -2.90 -8.81
N ILE A 97 -4.43 -2.81 -9.12
CA ILE A 97 -3.39 -2.39 -8.20
C ILE A 97 -2.75 -1.11 -8.76
N THR A 98 -2.59 -0.10 -7.91
CA THR A 98 -1.82 1.10 -8.23
C THR A 98 -0.64 1.18 -7.28
N GLY A 99 0.56 1.39 -7.81
CA GLY A 99 1.78 1.44 -7.02
C GLY A 99 2.93 2.09 -7.77
N ASP A 100 3.92 2.58 -7.04
CA ASP A 100 5.09 3.26 -7.58
C ASP A 100 6.33 2.37 -7.65
N GLN A 101 6.23 1.11 -7.21
CA GLN A 101 7.32 0.13 -7.20
C GLN A 101 6.87 -1.20 -7.80
N TRP A 102 7.76 -1.93 -8.50
CA TRP A 102 7.46 -3.24 -9.09
C TRP A 102 7.04 -4.28 -8.05
N SER A 103 7.66 -4.23 -6.87
CA SER A 103 7.27 -5.01 -5.68
C SER A 103 5.81 -4.84 -5.26
N SER A 104 5.09 -3.83 -5.75
CA SER A 104 3.65 -3.67 -5.49
C SER A 104 2.77 -4.63 -6.29
N PHE A 105 3.27 -5.14 -7.41
CA PHE A 105 2.51 -5.98 -8.35
C PHE A 105 2.99 -7.44 -8.35
N GLU A 106 4.24 -7.67 -7.97
CA GLU A 106 4.85 -9.00 -7.92
C GLU A 106 4.18 -9.92 -6.89
N GLY A 107 4.24 -11.22 -7.16
CA GLY A 107 3.62 -12.27 -6.35
C GLY A 107 2.16 -12.57 -6.70
N LEU A 108 1.68 -13.72 -6.26
CA LEU A 108 0.30 -14.17 -6.45
C LEU A 108 -0.52 -13.97 -5.17
N PRO A 109 -1.84 -13.68 -5.27
CA PRO A 109 -2.59 -13.49 -6.51
C PRO A 109 -2.35 -12.12 -7.17
N SER A 110 -2.50 -12.06 -8.49
CA SER A 110 -2.41 -10.83 -9.28
C SER A 110 -3.79 -10.16 -9.44
N ALA A 111 -3.79 -8.92 -9.93
CA ALA A 111 -5.01 -8.20 -10.27
C ALA A 111 -5.23 -8.17 -11.79
N LYS A 112 -6.48 -7.92 -12.21
CA LYS A 112 -6.84 -7.79 -13.63
C LYS A 112 -6.08 -6.65 -14.34
N SER A 113 -5.74 -5.58 -13.61
CA SER A 113 -5.00 -4.45 -14.16
C SER A 113 -4.01 -3.89 -13.13
N THR A 114 -2.87 -3.40 -13.61
CA THR A 114 -1.85 -2.78 -12.78
C THR A 114 -1.47 -1.42 -13.34
N PHE A 115 -1.28 -0.43 -12.46
CA PHE A 115 -0.98 0.94 -12.82
C PHE A 115 0.29 1.39 -12.09
N LYS A 116 1.41 1.45 -12.82
CA LYS A 116 2.70 1.92 -12.31
C LYS A 116 2.74 3.44 -12.32
N ILE A 117 2.93 4.05 -11.16
CA ILE A 117 3.19 5.49 -11.01
C ILE A 117 4.71 5.72 -11.10
N PRO A 118 5.19 6.82 -11.73
CA PRO A 118 6.60 7.16 -11.74
C PRO A 118 7.13 7.47 -10.34
N ASN A 119 8.30 6.92 -10.02
CA ASN A 119 9.10 7.30 -8.86
C ASN A 119 10.57 7.22 -9.29
N SER A 120 11.22 8.37 -9.40
CA SER A 120 12.62 8.51 -9.80
C SER A 120 13.57 8.66 -8.62
N LEU A 121 13.05 8.74 -7.40
CA LEU A 121 13.84 9.02 -6.19
C LEU A 121 14.48 7.76 -5.63
N TYR A 122 13.76 6.63 -5.68
CA TYR A 122 14.26 5.35 -5.22
C TYR A 122 13.53 4.18 -5.90
N SER A 123 14.21 3.04 -5.96
CA SER A 123 13.63 1.78 -6.40
C SER A 123 13.74 0.75 -5.28
N ILE A 124 12.68 -0.04 -5.14
CA ILE A 124 12.64 -1.24 -4.31
C ILE A 124 12.48 -2.39 -5.30
N SER A 125 13.61 -2.89 -5.80
CA SER A 125 13.72 -3.98 -6.77
C SER A 125 14.10 -5.28 -6.08
#